data_AF-A0A5B7VA79-F1
#
_entry.id   AF-A0A5B7VA79-F1
#
_cell.length_a   1.000
_cell.length_b   1.000
_cell.length_c   1.000
_cell.angle_alpha   90.00
_cell.angle_beta   90.00
_cell.angle_gamma   90.00
#
_symmetry.space_group_name_H-M   'P 1'
#
loop_
_entity.id
_entity.type
_entity.pdbx_description
1 polymer ?
#
loop_
_entity_poly.entity_id
_entity_poly.type
_entity_poly.pdbx_seq_one_letter_code
_entity_poly.pdbx_strand_id
1 'polypeptide(L)'
;MRARRCVATAIGAIALMAGVSPASAATGDFGYTYTDSDGNPQYGELMDPKTGACTDLPEEHSPAHSPLNRTNEFALVFTGPGCTGEEYTLRPYVGGGHERLQFRSVAFLPCVCNPPVTSQSEHLHR
;
A
#
# COMPACT_ATOMS: atom_id res chain seq x y z
N MET A 1 68.76 -14.97 -12.52
CA MET A 1 67.79 -13.85 -12.48
C MET A 1 66.38 -14.44 -12.33
N ARG A 2 65.66 -14.10 -11.25
CA ARG A 2 64.33 -14.66 -10.96
C ARG A 2 63.26 -13.65 -11.42
N ALA A 3 62.65 -13.92 -12.57
CA ALA A 3 61.58 -13.07 -13.10
C ALA A 3 60.31 -13.22 -12.27
N ARG A 4 59.82 -12.09 -11.79
CA ARG A 4 58.63 -11.94 -10.95
C ARG A 4 57.49 -11.48 -11.86
N ARG A 5 56.30 -12.07 -11.62
CA ARG A 5 54.94 -11.58 -11.97
C ARG A 5 54.40 -11.94 -13.36
N CYS A 6 53.20 -12.52 -13.39
CA CYS A 6 52.08 -12.01 -14.20
C CYS A 6 50.75 -12.43 -13.56
N VAL A 7 49.85 -11.45 -13.53
CA VAL A 7 48.55 -11.38 -12.84
C VAL A 7 47.48 -12.08 -13.69
N ALA A 8 46.52 -12.73 -13.05
CA ALA A 8 45.25 -13.09 -13.68
C ALA A 8 44.10 -12.86 -12.70
N THR A 9 43.59 -11.63 -12.66
CA THR A 9 42.30 -11.28 -12.05
C THR A 9 41.21 -11.53 -13.09
N ALA A 10 40.43 -12.60 -12.90
CA ALA A 10 39.24 -12.87 -13.70
C ALA A 10 38.13 -11.89 -13.29
N ILE A 11 37.67 -11.06 -14.24
CA ILE A 11 36.56 -10.13 -14.05
C ILE A 11 35.26 -10.93 -14.15
N GLY A 12 34.51 -11.02 -13.05
CA GLY A 12 33.18 -11.62 -13.01
C GLY A 12 32.14 -10.68 -13.57
N ALA A 13 31.34 -11.15 -14.53
CA ALA A 13 30.12 -10.47 -14.97
C ALA A 13 28.91 -11.33 -14.56
N ILE A 14 28.32 -11.00 -13.41
CA ILE A 14 27.03 -11.56 -13.02
C ILE A 14 25.97 -10.64 -13.60
N ALA A 15 25.27 -11.09 -14.64
CA ALA A 15 24.13 -10.39 -15.20
C ALA A 15 22.97 -10.44 -14.19
N LEU A 16 22.71 -9.33 -13.49
CA LEU A 16 21.48 -9.15 -12.72
C LEU A 16 20.30 -9.05 -13.68
N MET A 17 19.62 -10.17 -13.93
CA MET A 17 18.27 -10.15 -14.48
C MET A 17 17.31 -9.84 -13.33
N ALA A 18 17.25 -8.56 -12.93
CA ALA A 18 16.17 -8.10 -12.08
C ALA A 18 14.88 -8.14 -12.91
N GLY A 19 14.02 -9.12 -12.64
CA GLY A 19 12.69 -9.17 -13.21
C GLY A 19 11.96 -7.88 -12.87
N VAL A 20 11.62 -7.09 -13.89
CA VAL A 20 10.64 -6.02 -13.75
C VAL A 20 9.30 -6.73 -13.52
N SER A 21 8.87 -6.79 -12.26
CA SER A 21 7.48 -7.08 -11.98
C SER A 21 6.67 -5.94 -12.60
N PRO A 22 5.62 -6.21 -13.40
CA PRO A 22 4.74 -5.14 -13.83
C PRO A 22 4.23 -4.41 -12.57
N ALA A 23 4.45 -3.10 -12.51
CA ALA A 23 3.91 -2.28 -11.44
C ALA A 23 2.40 -2.21 -11.63
N SER A 24 1.66 -3.03 -10.89
CA SER A 24 0.20 -2.94 -10.82
C SER A 24 -0.18 -1.72 -10.00
N ALA A 25 -1.17 -0.96 -10.49
CA ALA A 25 -1.70 0.22 -9.84
C ALA A 25 -3.23 0.14 -9.78
N ALA A 26 -3.80 0.60 -8.68
CA ALA A 26 -5.22 0.86 -8.53
C ALA A 26 -5.57 2.05 -9.42
N THR A 27 -6.27 1.83 -10.53
CA THR A 27 -6.62 2.91 -11.45
C THR A 27 -7.62 3.87 -10.82
N GLY A 28 -7.31 5.16 -10.82
CA GLY A 28 -8.16 6.23 -10.28
C GLY A 28 -7.53 7.02 -9.13
N ASP A 29 -8.36 7.80 -8.42
CA ASP A 29 -7.93 8.65 -7.30
C ASP A 29 -8.37 8.10 -5.93
N PHE A 30 -7.48 8.24 -4.95
CA PHE A 30 -7.82 8.11 -3.53
C PHE A 30 -7.62 9.44 -2.82
N GLY A 31 -8.72 10.07 -2.42
CA GLY A 31 -8.72 11.36 -1.73
C GLY A 31 -8.83 11.23 -0.22
N TYR A 32 -8.27 12.19 0.51
CA TYR A 32 -8.38 12.27 1.97
C TYR A 32 -8.18 13.70 2.48
N THR A 33 -8.62 13.97 3.70
CA THR A 33 -8.41 15.26 4.37
C THR A 33 -7.45 15.07 5.54
N TYR A 34 -6.58 16.03 5.77
CA TYR A 34 -5.70 16.07 6.94
C TYR A 34 -5.55 17.50 7.43
N THR A 35 -5.08 17.69 8.65
CA THR A 35 -4.75 19.02 9.18
C THR A 35 -3.24 19.19 9.14
N ASP A 36 -2.78 20.27 8.50
CA ASP A 36 -1.35 20.61 8.44
C ASP A 36 -0.80 21.10 9.80
N SER A 37 0.50 21.38 9.86
CA SER A 37 1.16 21.86 11.08
C SER A 37 0.70 23.26 11.52
N ASP A 38 0.11 24.04 10.62
CA ASP A 38 -0.49 25.35 10.89
C ASP A 38 -1.94 25.26 11.38
N GLY A 39 -2.50 24.03 11.46
CA GLY A 39 -3.86 23.79 11.92
C GLY A 39 -4.93 23.93 10.84
N ASN A 40 -4.55 24.05 9.56
CA ASN A 40 -5.49 24.23 8.46
C ASN A 40 -5.86 22.87 7.82
N PRO A 41 -7.15 22.65 7.48
CA PRO A 41 -7.57 21.47 6.75
C PRO A 41 -7.05 21.52 5.31
N GLN A 42 -6.39 20.45 4.88
CA GLN A 42 -5.84 20.24 3.56
C GLN A 42 -6.47 19.00 2.93
N TYR A 43 -6.54 19.00 1.59
CA TYR A 43 -6.95 17.84 0.81
C TYR A 43 -5.71 17.18 0.20
N GLY A 44 -5.55 15.88 0.45
CA GLY A 44 -4.54 15.02 -0.16
C GLY A 44 -5.16 14.07 -1.17
N GLU A 45 -4.37 13.67 -2.16
CA GLU A 45 -4.78 12.75 -3.21
C GLU A 45 -3.64 11.80 -3.57
N LEU A 46 -3.95 10.52 -3.74
CA LEU A 46 -3.07 9.52 -4.33
C LEU A 46 -3.62 9.15 -5.70
N MET A 47 -2.88 9.50 -6.76
CA MET A 47 -3.22 9.18 -8.14
C MET A 47 -2.61 7.85 -8.55
N ASP A 48 -3.45 6.95 -9.07
CA ASP A 48 -3.08 5.61 -9.52
C ASP A 48 -2.16 4.88 -8.52
N PRO A 49 -2.55 4.75 -7.24
CA PRO A 49 -1.66 4.23 -6.20
C PRO A 49 -1.28 2.77 -6.44
N LYS A 50 -0.12 2.36 -5.94
CA LYS A 50 0.39 0.99 -6.15
C LYS A 50 -0.52 -0.06 -5.51
N THR A 51 -0.86 -1.08 -6.28
CA THR A 51 -1.59 -2.25 -5.80
C THR A 51 -0.72 -3.09 -4.87
N GLY A 52 -1.29 -3.58 -3.76
CA GLY A 52 -0.65 -4.53 -2.84
C GLY A 52 0.50 -3.96 -2.00
N ALA A 53 0.76 -2.64 -2.09
CA ALA A 53 1.77 -1.96 -1.31
C ALA A 53 1.12 -1.09 -0.25
N CYS A 54 1.69 -1.09 0.95
CA CYS A 54 1.31 -0.14 1.99
C CYS A 54 1.87 1.24 1.67
N THR A 55 1.03 2.27 1.75
CA THR A 55 1.42 3.67 1.59
C THR A 55 1.18 4.40 2.90
N ASP A 56 2.27 4.89 3.50
CA ASP A 56 2.23 5.75 4.69
C ASP A 56 1.92 7.19 4.33
N LEU A 57 1.11 7.84 5.17
CA LEU A 57 0.87 9.27 5.10
C LEU A 57 1.88 10.03 5.97
N PRO A 58 2.17 11.30 5.66
CA PRO A 58 3.15 12.09 6.43
C PRO A 58 2.76 12.19 7.92
N GLU A 59 3.72 11.91 8.80
CA GLU A 59 3.49 11.94 10.25
C GLU A 59 3.43 13.36 10.82
N GLU A 60 3.99 14.35 10.11
CA GLU A 60 4.00 15.77 10.50
C GLU A 60 2.59 16.40 10.54
N HIS A 61 1.62 15.74 9.92
CA HIS A 61 0.23 16.14 9.90
C HIS A 61 -0.59 15.39 10.95
N SER A 62 -1.79 15.90 11.22
CA SER A 62 -2.81 15.12 11.93
C SER A 62 -3.15 13.83 11.15
N PRO A 63 -3.66 12.79 11.83
CA PRO A 63 -4.20 11.62 11.13
C PRO A 63 -5.18 12.06 10.04
N ALA A 64 -5.10 11.41 8.88
CA ALA A 64 -6.02 11.70 7.79
C ALA A 64 -7.42 11.18 8.13
N HIS A 65 -8.43 11.81 7.55
CA HIS A 65 -9.83 11.45 7.73
C HIS A 65 -10.64 11.68 6.46
N SER A 66 -11.94 11.37 6.51
CA SER A 66 -12.87 11.52 5.38
C SER A 66 -12.34 10.94 4.05
N PRO A 67 -11.81 9.69 4.04
CA PRO A 67 -11.26 9.11 2.84
C PRO A 67 -12.33 8.93 1.77
N LEU A 68 -11.93 9.02 0.51
CA LEU A 68 -12.77 8.78 -0.66
C LEU A 68 -12.02 7.88 -1.64
N ASN A 69 -12.51 6.67 -1.81
CA ASN A 69 -11.94 5.71 -2.75
C ASN A 69 -12.68 5.78 -4.08
N ARG A 70 -12.08 6.48 -5.06
CA ARG A 70 -12.54 6.47 -6.45
C ARG A 70 -11.74 5.51 -7.33
N THR A 71 -10.82 4.75 -6.76
CA THR A 71 -10.05 3.75 -7.50
C THR A 71 -10.91 2.53 -7.87
N ASN A 72 -10.41 1.71 -8.80
CA ASN A 72 -11.00 0.43 -9.17
C ASN A 72 -10.69 -0.73 -8.19
N GLU A 73 -9.98 -0.46 -7.10
CA GLU A 73 -9.57 -1.45 -6.10
C GLU A 73 -10.18 -1.14 -4.72
N PHE A 74 -10.18 -2.13 -3.82
CA PHE A 74 -10.53 -1.89 -2.43
C PHE A 74 -9.41 -1.08 -1.77
N ALA A 75 -9.75 -0.05 -1.02
CA ALA A 75 -8.79 0.68 -0.20
C ALA A 75 -8.96 0.29 1.26
N LEU A 76 -7.93 -0.33 1.84
CA LEU A 76 -7.86 -0.65 3.26
C LEU A 76 -7.08 0.46 3.94
N VAL A 77 -7.75 1.21 4.81
CA VAL A 77 -7.13 2.28 5.59
C VAL A 77 -6.87 1.79 7.01
N PHE A 78 -5.73 2.16 7.58
CA PHE A 78 -5.26 1.66 8.86
C PHE A 78 -4.96 2.81 9.82
N THR A 79 -5.30 2.65 11.10
CA THR A 79 -5.08 3.69 12.11
C THR A 79 -3.60 3.99 12.37
N GLY A 80 -2.71 3.02 12.17
CA GLY A 80 -1.27 3.16 12.31
C GLY A 80 -0.51 3.23 10.97
N PRO A 81 0.78 3.60 11.02
CA PRO A 81 1.67 3.51 9.86
C PRO A 81 1.99 2.05 9.52
N GLY A 82 2.51 1.79 8.33
CA GLY A 82 2.91 0.47 7.87
C GLY A 82 1.76 -0.53 7.79
N CYS A 83 0.52 -0.06 7.62
CA CYS A 83 -0.69 -0.88 7.55
C CYS A 83 -0.90 -1.70 8.82
N THR A 84 -0.72 -1.03 9.97
CA THR A 84 -0.90 -1.61 11.31
C THR A 84 -2.07 -0.97 12.05
N GLY A 85 -2.58 -1.65 13.08
CA GLY A 85 -3.68 -1.16 13.89
C GLY A 85 -5.04 -1.60 13.37
N GLU A 86 -6.07 -0.81 13.66
CA GLU A 86 -7.44 -1.09 13.21
C GLU A 86 -7.56 -0.77 11.72
N GLU A 87 -8.23 -1.65 10.98
CA GLU A 87 -8.44 -1.51 9.54
C GLU A 87 -9.90 -1.19 9.21
N TYR A 88 -10.09 -0.41 8.15
CA TYR A 88 -11.40 -0.17 7.55
C TYR A 88 -11.33 -0.32 6.03
N THR A 89 -12.28 -1.06 5.46
CA THR A 89 -12.30 -1.33 4.02
C THR A 89 -13.27 -0.40 3.30
N LEU A 90 -12.77 0.28 2.27
CA LEU A 90 -13.53 1.17 1.38
C LEU A 90 -13.74 0.49 0.03
N ARG A 91 -14.99 0.39 -0.39
CA ARG A 91 -15.38 -0.21 -1.67
C ARG A 91 -14.79 0.57 -2.86
N PRO A 92 -14.46 -0.09 -3.97
CA PRO A 92 -14.05 0.58 -5.20
C PRO A 92 -15.09 1.61 -5.66
N TYR A 93 -14.62 2.70 -6.27
CA TYR A 93 -15.39 3.80 -6.89
C TYR A 93 -16.31 4.63 -5.98
N VAL A 94 -16.89 4.02 -4.93
CA VAL A 94 -17.96 4.62 -4.12
C VAL A 94 -17.65 4.59 -2.62
N GLY A 95 -16.58 3.93 -2.20
CA GLY A 95 -16.22 3.81 -0.79
C GLY A 95 -15.79 5.15 -0.23
N GLY A 96 -16.31 5.50 0.95
CA GLY A 96 -15.88 6.71 1.65
C GLY A 96 -16.06 6.59 3.15
N GLY A 97 -15.33 7.43 3.87
CA GLY A 97 -15.43 7.60 5.33
C GLY A 97 -15.79 9.03 5.69
N HIS A 98 -15.97 9.26 6.99
CA HIS A 98 -16.26 10.57 7.57
C HIS A 98 -15.14 10.99 8.53
N GLU A 99 -15.23 12.18 9.13
CA GLU A 99 -14.19 12.77 9.98
C GLU A 99 -13.77 11.91 11.18
N ARG A 100 -14.65 11.02 11.66
CA ARG A 100 -14.38 10.14 12.80
C ARG A 100 -13.47 8.97 12.44
N LEU A 101 -13.42 8.61 11.16
CA LEU A 101 -12.51 7.58 10.66
C LEU A 101 -11.15 8.24 10.45
N GLN A 102 -10.24 8.01 11.38
CA GLN A 102 -8.87 8.50 11.34
C GLN A 102 -7.91 7.40 10.91
N PHE A 103 -6.94 7.72 10.05
CA PHE A 103 -5.98 6.74 9.53
C PHE A 103 -4.62 7.36 9.20
N ARG A 104 -3.58 6.51 9.12
CA ARG A 104 -2.18 6.88 8.90
C ARG A 104 -1.56 6.15 7.71
N SER A 105 -2.14 5.05 7.26
CA SER A 105 -1.68 4.35 6.06
C SER A 105 -2.83 3.73 5.29
N VAL A 106 -2.57 3.40 4.01
CA VAL A 106 -3.55 2.81 3.10
C VAL A 106 -2.90 1.76 2.20
N ALA A 107 -3.61 0.67 1.93
CA ALA A 107 -3.24 -0.33 0.93
C ALA A 107 -4.39 -0.57 -0.05
N PHE A 108 -4.06 -0.81 -1.31
CA PHE A 108 -5.03 -1.06 -2.37
C PHE A 108 -4.99 -2.52 -2.79
N LEU A 109 -6.15 -3.19 -2.78
CA LEU A 109 -6.27 -4.62 -3.09
C LEU A 109 -7.24 -4.87 -4.24
N PRO A 110 -6.89 -5.75 -5.18
CA PRO A 110 -7.74 -6.04 -6.32
C PRO A 110 -9.07 -6.61 -5.83
N CYS A 111 -10.14 -6.27 -6.55
CA CYS A 111 -11.42 -6.91 -6.34
C CYS A 111 -11.30 -8.39 -6.69
N VAL A 112 -11.21 -9.24 -5.66
CA VAL A 112 -11.22 -10.69 -5.86
C VAL A 112 -12.68 -11.09 -6.06
N CYS A 113 -13.14 -11.18 -7.30
CA CYS A 113 -14.51 -11.54 -7.66
C CYS A 113 -14.93 -12.98 -7.28
N ASN A 114 -14.13 -13.71 -6.49
CA ASN A 114 -14.49 -15.01 -5.94
C ASN A 114 -13.71 -15.26 -4.63
N PRO A 115 -14.30 -15.03 -3.45
CA PRO A 115 -13.65 -15.51 -2.24
C PRO A 115 -13.60 -17.04 -2.29
N PRO A 116 -12.49 -17.71 -1.90
CA PRO A 116 -12.58 -19.12 -1.58
C PRO A 116 -13.63 -19.25 -0.48
N VAL A 117 -14.68 -20.03 -0.74
CA VAL A 117 -15.61 -20.46 0.31
C VAL A 117 -14.76 -21.20 1.33
N THR A 118 -14.42 -20.54 2.44
CA THR A 118 -13.90 -21.23 3.62
C THR A 118 -15.04 -22.04 4.20
N SER A 119 -15.26 -23.22 3.62
CA SER A 119 -15.97 -24.34 4.20
C SER A 119 -15.19 -24.80 5.43
N GLN A 120 -15.31 -24.06 6.52
CA GLN A 120 -14.86 -24.45 7.86
C GLN A 120 -16.09 -24.43 8.77
N SER A 121 -16.97 -25.39 8.53
CA SER A 121 -18.00 -25.80 9.49
C SER A 121 -18.14 -27.32 9.44
N GLU A 122 -17.01 -28.01 9.48
CA GLU A 122 -16.95 -29.37 10.01
C GLU A 122 -16.40 -29.30 11.44
N HIS A 123 -17.29 -29.61 12.38
CA HIS A 123 -16.98 -30.44 13.55
C HIS A 123 -16.15 -29.82 14.69
N LEU A 124 -16.80 -29.22 15.69
CA LEU A 124 -16.60 -29.63 17.09
C LEU A 124 -17.61 -29.00 18.07
N HIS A 125 -18.01 -29.82 19.05
CA HIS A 125 -18.61 -29.53 20.35
C HIS A 125 -20.14 -29.53 20.54
N ARG A 126 -20.58 -30.76 20.91
CA ARG A 126 -21.63 -31.16 21.86
C ARG A 126 -23.09 -31.16 21.42
#